data_AF-A0A701SB21-F1
#
_entry.id   AF-A0A701SB21-F1
#
_cell.length_a   1.000
_cell.length_b   1.000
_cell.length_c   1.000
_cell.angle_alpha   90.00
_cell.angle_beta   90.00
_cell.angle_gamma   90.00
#
_symmetry.space_group_name_H-M   'P 1'
#
loop_
_entity.id
_entity.type
_entity.pdbx_description
1 polymer ?
#
loop_
_entity_poly.entity_id
_entity_poly.type
_entity_poly.pdbx_seq_one_letter_code
_entity_poly.pdbx_strand_id
1 'polypeptide(L)'
;MTKQDWHPADIIAALHKRGTSMAAVSREAGLASSTLANALSRPWPKGEWLIARALNVHPAKIWPSRYEEEGELRQPKNPLPVRCRL
;
A
#
# COMPACT_ATOMS: atom_id res chain seq x y z
N MET A 1 -19.00 -14.18 5.18
CA MET A 1 -18.85 -13.35 3.96
C MET A 1 -17.38 -13.06 3.81
N THR A 2 -16.73 -13.60 2.77
CA THR A 2 -15.32 -13.33 2.49
C THR A 2 -15.19 -11.87 2.05
N LYS A 3 -14.47 -11.03 2.80
CA LYS A 3 -14.19 -9.67 2.33
C LYS A 3 -13.19 -9.76 1.17
N GLN A 4 -13.56 -9.22 0.02
CA GLN A 4 -12.72 -9.23 -1.17
C GLN A 4 -11.70 -8.10 -1.12
N ASP A 5 -10.48 -8.41 -1.58
CA ASP A 5 -9.43 -7.42 -1.78
C ASP A 5 -9.80 -6.45 -2.91
N TRP A 6 -9.30 -5.22 -2.81
CA TRP A 6 -9.49 -4.22 -3.87
C TRP A 6 -8.85 -4.71 -5.17
N HIS A 7 -9.50 -4.42 -6.29
CA HIS A 7 -8.91 -4.69 -7.58
C HIS A 7 -7.67 -3.79 -7.78
N PRO A 8 -6.57 -4.28 -8.39
CA PRO A 8 -5.37 -3.48 -8.63
C PRO A 8 -5.66 -2.15 -9.35
N ALA A 9 -6.61 -2.15 -10.28
CA ALA A 9 -7.03 -0.96 -11.00
C ALA A 9 -7.71 0.08 -10.08
N ASP A 10 -8.49 -0.35 -9.07
CA ASP A 10 -9.13 0.55 -8.12
C ASP A 10 -8.11 1.23 -7.21
N ILE A 11 -7.06 0.51 -6.82
CA ILE A 11 -5.94 1.06 -6.05
C ILE A 11 -5.23 2.14 -6.86
N ILE A 12 -4.91 1.87 -8.13
CA ILE A 12 -4.28 2.84 -9.03
C ILE A 12 -5.18 4.06 -9.24
N ALA A 13 -6.48 3.83 -9.48
CA ALA A 13 -7.46 4.90 -9.66
C ALA A 13 -7.60 5.74 -8.39
N ALA A 14 -7.61 5.13 -7.21
CA ALA A 14 -7.68 5.84 -5.93
C ALA A 14 -6.43 6.70 -5.68
N LEU A 15 -5.25 6.21 -6.06
CA LEU A 15 -4.00 6.99 -6.01
C LEU A 15 -4.09 8.20 -6.94
N HIS A 16 -4.52 7.98 -8.19
CA HIS A 16 -4.67 9.07 -9.17
C HIS A 16 -5.69 10.10 -8.74
N LYS A 17 -6.82 9.69 -8.14
CA LYS A 17 -7.84 10.59 -7.57
C LYS A 17 -7.28 11.47 -6.45
N ARG A 18 -6.20 11.05 -5.77
CA ARG A 18 -5.48 11.84 -4.76
C ARG A 18 -4.32 12.66 -5.32
N GLY A 19 -4.12 12.64 -6.64
CA GLY A 19 -3.01 13.34 -7.29
C GLY A 19 -1.64 12.68 -7.06
N THR A 20 -1.61 11.41 -6.67
CA THR A 20 -0.36 10.64 -6.54
C THR A 20 -0.37 9.44 -7.50
N SER A 21 0.78 8.79 -7.68
CA SER A 21 0.92 7.60 -8.52
C SER A 21 1.79 6.57 -7.81
N MET A 22 1.72 5.31 -8.25
CA MET A 22 2.59 4.24 -7.74
C MET A 22 4.07 4.61 -7.82
N ALA A 23 4.50 5.24 -8.92
CA ALA A 23 5.86 5.69 -9.09
C ALA A 23 6.23 6.82 -8.12
N ALA A 24 5.32 7.77 -7.88
CA ALA A 24 5.54 8.85 -6.93
C ALA A 24 5.70 8.32 -5.49
N VAL A 25 4.81 7.41 -5.06
CA VAL A 25 4.89 6.76 -3.74
C VAL A 25 6.19 5.95 -3.60
N SER A 26 6.63 5.27 -4.66
CA SER A 26 7.90 4.52 -4.63
C SER A 26 9.11 5.45 -4.47
N ARG A 27 9.12 6.59 -5.18
CA ARG A 27 10.18 7.61 -5.08
C ARG A 27 10.23 8.25 -3.70
N GLU A 28 9.08 8.59 -3.12
CA GLU A 28 8.99 9.10 -1.75
C GLU A 28 9.56 8.09 -0.73
N ALA A 29 9.39 6.80 -1.01
CA ALA A 29 9.90 5.74 -0.15
C ALA A 29 11.38 5.36 -0.40
N GLY A 30 12.06 6.01 -1.36
CA GLY A 30 13.43 5.68 -1.75
C GLY A 30 13.57 4.31 -2.43
N LEU A 31 12.50 3.82 -3.07
CA LEU A 31 12.44 2.52 -3.73
C LEU A 31 12.44 2.70 -5.27
N ALA A 32 12.84 1.65 -5.99
CA ALA A 32 12.72 1.66 -7.45
C ALA A 32 11.24 1.67 -7.86
N SER A 33 10.92 2.38 -8.95
CA SER A 33 9.53 2.61 -9.39
C SER A 33 8.73 1.30 -9.62
N SER A 34 9.41 0.22 -10.00
CA SER A 34 8.82 -1.10 -10.23
C SER A 34 8.62 -1.93 -8.95
N THR A 35 9.35 -1.65 -7.87
CA THR A 35 9.30 -2.46 -6.65
C THR A 35 7.93 -2.37 -5.98
N LEU A 36 7.29 -1.20 -6.00
CA LEU A 36 5.97 -1.01 -5.40
C LEU A 36 4.85 -1.72 -6.15
N ALA A 37 4.98 -1.88 -7.48
CA ALA A 37 4.00 -2.61 -8.28
C ALA A 37 3.88 -4.09 -7.85
N ASN A 38 4.95 -4.68 -7.31
CA ASN A 38 4.93 -6.04 -6.79
C ASN A 38 3.97 -6.23 -5.60
N ALA A 39 3.62 -5.16 -4.87
CA ALA A 39 2.66 -5.22 -3.75
C ALA A 39 1.24 -5.60 -4.21
N LEU A 40 0.90 -5.30 -5.48
CA LEU A 40 -0.43 -5.60 -6.03
C LEU A 40 -0.61 -7.10 -6.25
N SER A 41 0.45 -7.80 -6.64
CA SER A 41 0.40 -9.24 -6.96
C SER A 41 0.85 -10.13 -5.81
N ARG A 42 1.78 -9.68 -4.95
CA ARG A 42 2.34 -10.49 -3.86
C ARG A 42 2.18 -9.80 -2.50
N PRO A 43 1.97 -10.56 -1.41
CA PRO A 43 1.93 -10.01 -0.05
C PRO A 43 3.26 -9.37 0.31
N TRP A 44 3.25 -8.04 0.39
CA TRP A 44 4.43 -7.26 0.74
C TRP A 44 4.03 -6.18 1.75
N PRO A 45 4.13 -6.46 3.07
CA PRO A 45 3.63 -5.56 4.10
C PRO A 45 4.15 -4.12 3.96
N LYS A 46 5.46 -3.95 3.67
CA LYS A 46 6.02 -2.60 3.49
C LYS A 46 5.36 -1.83 2.33
N GLY A 47 5.13 -2.48 1.20
CA GLY A 47 4.49 -1.85 0.04
C GLY A 47 3.01 -1.57 0.26
N GLU A 48 2.30 -2.52 0.85
CA GLU A 48 0.88 -2.38 1.22
C GLU A 48 0.66 -1.18 2.15
N TRP A 49 1.51 -1.05 3.17
CA TRP A 49 1.47 0.07 4.11
C TRP A 49 1.82 1.42 3.44
N LEU A 50 2.75 1.45 2.48
CA LEU A 50 3.06 2.67 1.72
C LEU A 50 1.85 3.14 0.90
N ILE A 51 1.20 2.22 0.21
CA ILE A 51 -0.02 2.50 -0.58
C ILE A 51 -1.15 2.94 0.34
N ALA A 52 -1.38 2.21 1.43
CA ALA A 52 -2.43 2.51 2.40
C ALA A 52 -2.23 3.89 3.04
N ARG A 53 -0.97 4.26 3.36
CA ARG A 53 -0.60 5.58 3.85
C ARG A 53 -0.84 6.68 2.83
N ALA A 54 -0.51 6.46 1.55
CA ALA A 54 -0.82 7.42 0.48
C ALA A 54 -2.33 7.64 0.32
N LEU A 55 -3.11 6.57 0.50
CA LEU A 55 -4.57 6.59 0.49
C LEU A 55 -5.20 6.99 1.84
N ASN A 56 -4.40 7.27 2.87
CA ASN A 56 -4.85 7.57 4.23
C ASN A 56 -5.91 6.59 4.76
N VAL A 57 -5.71 5.29 4.50
CA VAL A 57 -6.55 4.18 4.99
C VAL A 57 -5.66 3.11 5.61
N HIS A 58 -6.24 2.21 6.39
CA HIS A 58 -5.52 1.04 6.89
C HIS A 58 -5.35 0.00 5.76
N PRO A 59 -4.20 -0.71 5.65
CA PRO A 59 -4.00 -1.73 4.62
C PRO A 59 -5.06 -2.84 4.66
N ALA A 60 -5.57 -3.18 5.84
CA ALA A 60 -6.69 -4.13 5.99
C ALA A 60 -7.99 -3.70 5.29
N LYS A 61 -8.16 -2.41 4.96
CA LYS A 61 -9.31 -1.93 4.18
C LYS A 61 -9.15 -2.22 2.68
N ILE A 62 -7.91 -2.27 2.21
CA ILE A 62 -7.57 -2.54 0.81
C ILE A 62 -7.44 -4.05 0.58
N TRP A 63 -6.77 -4.74 1.52
CA TRP A 63 -6.56 -6.19 1.49
C TRP A 63 -7.13 -6.87 2.73
N PRO A 64 -8.45 -6.86 2.94
CA PRO A 64 -9.07 -7.53 4.08
C PRO A 64 -8.71 -9.02 4.16
N SER A 65 -8.58 -9.72 3.03
CA SER A 65 -8.21 -11.13 2.99
C SER A 65 -6.84 -11.40 3.63
N ARG A 66 -5.91 -10.42 3.55
CA ARG A 66 -4.55 -10.55 4.09
C ARG A 66 -4.42 -10.17 5.56
N TYR A 67 -5.39 -9.44 6.11
CA TYR A 67 -5.32 -8.84 7.45
C TYR A 67 -6.51 -9.26 8.36
N GLU A 68 -7.46 -10.08 7.90
CA GLU A 68 -8.63 -10.45 8.72
C GLU A 68 -8.29 -11.32 9.94
N GLU A 69 -7.34 -12.25 9.82
CA GLU A 69 -6.95 -13.16 10.92
C GLU A 69 -5.72 -12.64 11.69
N GLU A 70 -4.92 -11.79 11.06
CA GLU A 70 -3.57 -11.42 11.50
C GLU A 70 -3.43 -9.91 11.74
N GLY A 71 -4.57 -9.22 11.92
CA GLY A 71 -4.79 -7.78 11.63
C GLY A 71 -3.84 -6.76 12.21
N GLU A 72 -3.01 -7.13 13.18
CA GLU A 72 -1.98 -6.27 13.78
C GLU A 72 -0.53 -6.79 13.63
N LEU A 73 -0.32 -8.02 13.14
CA LEU A 73 0.99 -8.66 13.08
C LEU A 73 1.72 -8.44 11.76
N ARG A 74 1.01 -8.12 10.66
CA ARG A 74 1.62 -7.80 9.36
C ARG A 74 2.11 -6.36 9.28
N GLN A 75 2.92 -5.97 10.25
CA GLN A 75 3.63 -4.70 10.25
C GLN A 75 4.91 -4.80 9.43
N PRO A 76 5.35 -3.72 8.78
CA PRO A 76 6.65 -3.70 8.14
C PRO A 76 7.75 -3.84 9.20
N LYS A 77 8.71 -4.74 8.97
CA LYS A 77 9.85 -4.98 9.88
C LYS A 77 10.70 -3.73 10.14
N ASN A 78 10.72 -2.79 9.20
CA ASN A 78 11.39 -1.50 9.33
C ASN A 78 10.33 -0.39 9.31
N PRO A 79 10.56 0.70 10.08
CA PRO A 79 9.65 1.84 10.07
C PRO A 79 9.49 2.39 8.65
N LEU A 80 8.26 2.80 8.34
CA LEU A 80 7.97 3.44 7.06
C LEU A 80 8.76 4.75 6.95
N PRO A 81 9.32 5.09 5.77
CA PRO A 81 10.05 6.33 5.60
C PRO A 81 9.17 7.51 6.00
N VAL A 82 9.67 8.37 6.89
CA VAL A 82 8.98 9.61 7.27
C VAL A 82 8.76 10.44 6.02
N ARG A 83 7.57 11.06 5.90
CA ARG A 83 7.29 11.96 4.77
C ARG A 83 8.32 13.08 4.83
N CYS A 84 9.22 13.16 3.86
CA CYS A 84 9.97 14.39 3.61
C CYS A 84 8.94 15.41 3.15
N ARG A 85 8.55 16.30 4.06
CA ARG A 85 7.73 17.47 3.72
C ARG A 85 8.67 18.38 2.92
N LEU A 86 8.53 18.36 1.59
CA LEU A 86 9.13 19.38 0.72
C LEU A 86 8.52 20.75 1.04
#